data_AF-A0A261XY63-F1
#
_entry.id   AF-A0A261XY63-F1
#
_cell.length_a   1.000
_cell.length_b   1.000
_cell.length_c   1.000
_cell.angle_alpha   90.00
_cell.angle_beta   90.00
_cell.angle_gamma   90.00
#
_symmetry.space_group_name_H-M   'P 1'
#
loop_
_entity.id
_entity.type
_entity.pdbx_description
1 polymer ?
#
loop_
_entity_poly.entity_id
_entity_poly.type
_entity_poly.pdbx_seq_one_letter_code
_entity_poly.pdbx_strand_id
1 'polypeptide(L)'
;MRTLQRYVRLLTARVHPDLFYCHEDAKRVNGASLLAIKDYLRQPHVPHEGVQSLTFYVRTSGQASDGLQSVNVTLEPVPDAHSKHENAGKGATIWLKMQGLLKVCDAVGIEVAQEDLDAVRRHALDVESPRAVGSGKSRSLLEVFSEELRMYEKRAIKSARRSFPTHNPLLHIHPALSPDQRKQVEERLFAWSKEDGARSSRWQTKPIIVFPSRDDIRKEDDSASKSLLIPFDITKSEFEAYVRTKRD
;
A
#
# COMPACT_ATOMS: atom_id res chain seq x y z
N MET A 1 -0.40 8.52 17.29
CA MET A 1 -0.90 7.33 16.55
C MET A 1 -1.33 7.62 15.12
N ARG A 2 -2.19 8.61 14.83
CA ARG A 2 -2.64 8.92 13.45
C ARG A 2 -1.50 9.19 12.47
N THR A 3 -0.43 9.81 12.94
CA THR A 3 0.76 10.16 12.16
C THR A 3 1.50 8.95 11.60
N LEU A 4 1.45 7.84 12.34
CA LEU A 4 2.13 6.60 11.99
C LEU A 4 1.32 5.71 11.04
N GLN A 5 0.00 5.74 11.18
CA GLN A 5 -0.92 5.13 10.23
C GLN A 5 -0.75 5.74 8.83
N ARG A 6 -0.36 7.02 8.72
CA ARG A 6 -0.03 7.66 7.43
C ARG A 6 1.10 6.93 6.70
N TYR A 7 2.16 6.51 7.39
CA TYR A 7 3.30 5.83 6.75
C TYR A 7 2.92 4.45 6.20
N VAL A 8 2.11 3.66 6.92
CA VAL A 8 1.59 2.38 6.39
C VAL A 8 0.78 2.61 5.12
N ARG A 9 -0.07 3.64 5.13
CA ARG A 9 -0.91 3.99 3.99
C ARG A 9 -0.10 4.39 2.78
N LEU A 10 0.89 5.26 2.98
CA LEU A 10 1.76 5.72 1.90
C LEU A 10 2.64 4.58 1.39
N LEU A 11 3.21 3.75 2.27
CA LEU A 11 4.02 2.60 1.91
C LEU A 11 3.20 1.62 1.05
N THR A 12 2.05 1.18 1.54
CA THR A 12 1.17 0.30 0.77
C THR A 12 0.74 0.94 -0.54
N ALA A 13 0.32 2.20 -0.57
CA ALA A 13 -0.03 2.89 -1.82
C ALA A 13 1.15 3.03 -2.80
N ARG A 14 2.40 2.90 -2.34
CA ARG A 14 3.61 3.03 -3.17
C ARG A 14 4.09 1.71 -3.73
N VAL A 15 4.02 0.64 -2.93
CA VAL A 15 4.65 -0.65 -3.27
C VAL A 15 3.68 -1.83 -3.33
N HIS A 16 2.37 -1.65 -3.16
CA HIS A 16 1.44 -2.78 -3.17
C HIS A 16 1.55 -3.62 -4.46
N PRO A 17 1.63 -4.96 -4.39
CA PRO A 17 1.83 -5.85 -5.53
C PRO A 17 0.84 -5.61 -6.67
N ASP A 18 -0.43 -5.39 -6.34
CA ASP A 18 -1.49 -5.16 -7.32
C ASP A 18 -1.25 -3.89 -8.18
N LEU A 19 -0.44 -2.94 -7.71
CA LEU A 19 -0.04 -1.77 -8.50
C LEU A 19 0.96 -2.12 -9.61
N PHE A 20 1.47 -3.35 -9.66
CA PHE A 20 2.48 -3.81 -10.62
C PHE A 20 1.94 -4.94 -11.51
N TYR A 21 0.64 -4.88 -11.86
CA TYR A 21 -0.06 -5.91 -12.66
C TYR A 21 0.61 -6.27 -14.00
N CYS A 22 1.31 -5.33 -14.64
CA CYS A 22 2.05 -5.56 -15.90
C CYS A 22 3.52 -5.96 -15.68
N HIS A 23 3.96 -6.09 -14.43
CA HIS A 23 5.33 -6.45 -14.05
C HIS A 23 5.27 -7.55 -12.99
N GLU A 24 5.04 -8.79 -13.42
CA GLU A 24 4.88 -9.95 -12.53
C GLU A 24 6.08 -10.15 -11.58
N ASP A 25 7.31 -9.85 -12.02
CA ASP A 25 8.48 -9.84 -11.13
C ASP A 25 8.40 -8.79 -10.04
N ALA A 26 7.96 -7.57 -10.37
CA ALA A 26 7.83 -6.50 -9.40
C ALA A 26 6.70 -6.75 -8.41
N LYS A 27 5.57 -7.28 -8.89
CA LYS A 27 4.45 -7.74 -8.06
C LYS A 27 4.90 -8.82 -7.08
N ARG A 28 5.62 -9.85 -7.56
CA ARG A 28 6.15 -10.93 -6.73
C ARG A 28 7.13 -10.42 -5.67
N VAL A 29 8.11 -9.60 -6.09
CA VAL A 29 9.15 -9.07 -5.20
C VAL A 29 8.54 -8.15 -4.14
N ASN A 30 7.67 -7.22 -4.53
CA ASN A 30 7.00 -6.35 -3.57
C ASN A 30 6.11 -7.14 -2.60
N GLY A 31 5.44 -8.19 -3.08
CA GLY A 31 4.62 -9.05 -2.25
C GLY A 31 5.43 -9.79 -1.20
N ALA A 32 6.57 -10.36 -1.61
CA ALA A 32 7.51 -11.00 -0.70
C ALA A 32 8.06 -10.01 0.34
N SER A 33 8.44 -8.80 -0.07
CA SER A 33 8.98 -7.79 0.83
C SER A 33 7.94 -7.23 1.81
N LEU A 34 6.67 -7.05 1.39
CA LEU A 34 5.59 -6.69 2.31
C LEU A 34 5.27 -7.81 3.30
N LEU A 35 5.32 -9.07 2.86
CA LEU A 35 5.11 -10.22 3.75
C LEU A 35 6.23 -10.29 4.81
N ALA A 36 7.48 -10.08 4.40
CA ALA A 36 8.63 -9.99 5.30
C ALA A 36 8.46 -8.87 6.34
N ILE A 37 7.99 -7.69 5.94
CA ILE A 37 7.64 -6.61 6.88
C ILE A 37 6.53 -7.04 7.85
N LYS A 38 5.52 -7.77 7.36
CA LYS A 38 4.43 -8.26 8.21
C LYS A 38 4.94 -9.24 9.26
N ASP A 39 5.81 -10.16 8.87
CA ASP A 39 6.40 -11.14 9.79
C ASP A 39 7.31 -10.45 10.80
N TYR A 40 8.11 -9.48 10.37
CA TYR A 40 8.92 -8.60 11.23
C TYR A 40 8.06 -7.89 12.31
N LEU A 41 6.85 -7.46 11.92
CA LEU A 41 5.87 -6.78 12.76
C LEU A 41 4.99 -7.72 13.62
N ARG A 42 4.86 -9.00 13.26
CA ARG A 42 3.88 -9.93 13.86
C ARG A 42 4.14 -10.17 15.34
N GLN A 43 5.41 -10.08 15.75
CA GLN A 43 5.85 -10.29 17.13
C GLN A 43 6.57 -9.03 17.62
N PRO A 44 5.83 -8.05 18.18
CA PRO A 44 6.36 -6.71 18.44
C PRO A 44 7.47 -6.66 19.49
N HIS A 45 7.49 -7.63 20.39
CA HIS A 45 8.46 -7.74 21.48
C HIS A 45 9.51 -8.83 21.25
N VAL A 46 9.41 -9.60 20.16
CA VAL A 46 10.38 -10.65 19.87
C VAL A 46 11.53 -10.03 19.08
N PRO A 47 12.78 -10.25 19.50
CA PRO A 47 13.98 -9.86 18.77
C PRO A 47 13.92 -10.32 17.31
N HIS A 48 14.58 -9.57 16.42
CA HIS A 48 14.77 -10.01 15.04
C HIS A 48 16.21 -10.46 14.89
N GLU A 49 16.41 -11.77 14.77
CA GLU A 49 17.73 -12.34 14.54
C GLU A 49 18.04 -12.31 13.06
N GLY A 50 19.17 -11.70 12.72
CA GLY A 50 19.67 -11.61 11.35
C GLY A 50 19.36 -10.30 10.64
N VAL A 51 20.13 -10.08 9.57
CA VAL A 51 19.96 -8.96 8.65
C VAL A 51 18.94 -9.39 7.60
N GLN A 52 17.88 -8.59 7.41
CA GLN A 52 16.86 -8.86 6.40
C GLN A 52 16.93 -7.82 5.28
N SER A 53 17.31 -8.26 4.08
CA SER A 53 17.27 -7.43 2.87
C SER A 53 15.90 -7.51 2.22
N LEU A 54 15.29 -6.35 1.98
CA LEU A 54 14.03 -6.20 1.27
C LEU A 54 14.29 -5.46 -0.04
N THR A 55 13.58 -5.88 -1.08
CA THR A 55 13.60 -5.20 -2.38
C THR A 55 12.20 -4.71 -2.71
N PHE A 56 12.09 -3.45 -3.12
CA PHE A 56 10.85 -2.85 -3.59
C PHE A 56 11.04 -2.25 -4.96
N TYR A 57 10.08 -2.52 -5.84
CA TYR A 57 9.88 -1.74 -7.04
C TYR A 57 8.94 -0.58 -6.74
N VAL A 58 9.32 0.61 -7.20
CA VAL A 58 8.53 1.83 -7.14
C VAL A 58 8.35 2.39 -8.53
N ARG A 59 7.16 2.93 -8.83
CA ARG A 59 6.91 3.65 -10.08
C ARG A 59 7.47 5.08 -9.98
N THR A 60 8.33 5.48 -10.89
CA THR A 60 8.81 6.88 -10.95
C THR A 60 7.79 7.73 -11.69
N SER A 61 7.03 8.57 -10.99
CA SER A 61 6.15 9.56 -11.63
C SER A 61 6.99 10.73 -12.14
N GLY A 62 6.97 10.99 -13.45
CA GLY A 62 7.60 12.19 -14.04
C GLY A 62 8.64 11.95 -15.13
N GLN A 63 8.89 10.70 -15.56
CA GLN A 63 9.71 10.43 -16.73
C GLN A 63 8.85 10.00 -17.92
N ALA A 64 9.29 10.36 -19.14
CA ALA A 64 8.60 10.07 -20.39
C ALA A 64 8.40 8.57 -20.67
N SER A 65 9.10 7.71 -19.92
CA SER A 65 8.81 6.28 -19.76
C SER A 65 8.32 6.01 -18.35
N ASP A 66 7.20 5.29 -18.21
CA ASP A 66 6.78 4.64 -16.96
C ASP A 66 7.93 3.71 -16.47
N GLY A 67 8.82 4.26 -15.66
CA GLY A 67 10.02 3.57 -15.17
C GLY A 67 9.73 2.84 -13.87
N LEU A 68 10.11 1.55 -13.81
CA LEU A 68 10.26 0.85 -12.54
C LEU A 68 11.66 1.09 -12.01
N GLN A 69 11.74 1.62 -10.80
CA GLN A 69 12.98 1.69 -10.05
C GLN A 69 12.97 0.59 -8.98
N SER A 70 14.06 -0.17 -8.92
CA SER A 70 14.32 -1.09 -7.82
C SER A 70 15.01 -0.35 -6.67
N VAL A 71 14.53 -0.58 -5.45
CA VAL A 71 15.02 -0.02 -4.20
C VAL A 71 15.34 -1.18 -3.27
N ASN A 72 16.57 -1.23 -2.77
CA ASN A 72 16.97 -2.21 -1.77
C ASN A 72 17.09 -1.52 -0.41
N VAL A 73 16.52 -2.14 0.62
CA VAL A 73 16.64 -1.67 2.00
C VAL A 73 16.98 -2.83 2.92
N THR A 74 17.81 -2.56 3.91
CA THR A 74 18.27 -3.55 4.86
C THR A 74 17.70 -3.23 6.22
N LEU A 75 16.99 -4.21 6.80
CA LEU A 75 16.58 -4.20 8.19
C LEU A 75 17.66 -4.85 9.02
N GLU A 76 18.21 -4.08 9.96
CA GLU A 76 19.21 -4.55 10.89
C GLU A 76 18.60 -5.50 11.92
N PRO A 77 19.40 -6.45 12.45
CA PRO A 77 18.98 -7.28 13.56
C PRO A 77 18.57 -6.41 14.74
N VAL A 78 17.48 -6.80 15.39
CA VAL A 78 17.02 -6.18 16.63
C VAL A 78 17.44 -7.12 17.75
N PRO A 79 18.57 -6.84 18.43
CA PRO A 79 19.10 -7.73 19.45
C PRO A 79 18.12 -7.82 20.61
N ASP A 80 18.20 -8.93 21.34
CA ASP A 80 17.43 -9.06 22.56
C ASP A 80 17.93 -8.04 23.60
N ALA A 81 17.12 -7.01 23.83
CA ALA A 81 17.36 -6.02 24.85
C ALA A 81 17.00 -6.62 26.22
N HIS A 82 17.67 -7.70 26.62
CA HIS A 82 17.62 -8.24 27.98
C HIS A 82 18.31 -7.27 28.95
N SER A 83 17.62 -6.17 29.28
CA SER A 83 17.87 -5.48 30.54
C SER A 83 17.07 -6.17 31.64
N LYS A 84 17.65 -6.25 32.86
CA LYS A 84 17.14 -7.00 34.03
C LYS A 84 15.73 -6.62 34.54
N HIS A 85 14.99 -5.80 33.79
CA HIS A 85 13.57 -5.50 33.97
C HIS A 85 12.83 -5.80 32.67
N GLU A 86 11.87 -6.74 32.70
CA GLU A 86 11.09 -7.20 31.53
C GLU A 86 10.39 -6.10 30.72
N ASN A 87 10.32 -4.87 31.23
CA ASN A 87 9.71 -3.72 30.57
C ASN A 87 10.73 -2.81 29.85
N ALA A 88 11.97 -2.71 30.34
CA ALA A 88 13.01 -1.85 29.74
C ALA A 88 13.64 -2.46 28.46
N GLY A 89 13.35 -3.73 28.17
CA GLY A 89 13.70 -4.36 26.89
C GLY A 89 12.66 -4.18 25.79
N LYS A 90 11.38 -4.04 26.16
CA LYS A 90 10.26 -4.05 25.21
C LYS A 90 10.15 -2.74 24.43
N GLY A 91 10.36 -1.60 25.10
CA GLY A 91 10.35 -0.28 24.47
C GLY A 91 11.49 -0.12 23.47
N ALA A 92 12.70 -0.52 23.84
CA ALA A 92 13.87 -0.58 22.95
C ALA A 92 13.61 -1.42 21.68
N THR A 93 13.06 -2.65 21.82
CA THR A 93 12.71 -3.49 20.67
C THR A 93 11.66 -2.84 19.77
N ILE A 94 10.62 -2.25 20.35
CA ILE A 94 9.59 -1.49 19.62
C ILE A 94 10.21 -0.33 18.85
N TRP A 95 11.09 0.45 19.50
CA TRP A 95 11.78 1.59 18.89
C TRP A 95 12.61 1.16 17.68
N LEU A 96 13.46 0.17 17.83
CA LEU A 96 14.35 -0.32 16.78
C LEU A 96 13.56 -0.86 15.57
N LYS A 97 12.49 -1.61 15.82
CA LYS A 97 11.59 -2.08 14.75
C LYS A 97 10.91 -0.94 14.01
N MET A 98 10.47 0.08 14.74
CA MET A 98 9.85 1.26 14.13
C MET A 98 10.83 2.10 13.30
N GLN A 99 12.08 2.23 13.75
CA GLN A 99 13.13 2.87 12.95
C GLN A 99 13.38 2.11 11.65
N GLY A 100 13.39 0.77 11.69
CA GLY A 100 13.48 -0.07 10.49
C GLY A 100 12.35 0.22 9.49
N LEU A 101 11.11 0.33 9.96
CA LEU A 101 9.96 0.68 9.11
C LEU A 101 10.05 2.08 8.51
N LEU A 102 10.51 3.06 9.28
CA LEU A 102 10.66 4.42 8.77
C LEU A 102 11.80 4.50 7.74
N LYS A 103 12.89 3.75 7.93
CA LYS A 103 13.92 3.56 6.88
C LYS A 103 13.35 2.96 5.61
N VAL A 104 12.47 1.95 5.71
CA VAL A 104 11.78 1.41 4.53
C VAL A 104 10.97 2.50 3.83
N CYS A 105 10.21 3.30 4.59
CA CYS A 105 9.39 4.38 4.03
C CYS A 105 10.25 5.40 3.28
N ASP A 106 11.34 5.86 3.89
CA ASP A 106 12.28 6.80 3.29
C ASP A 106 12.90 6.25 2.00
N ALA A 107 13.34 4.98 2.02
CA ALA A 107 13.94 4.33 0.85
C ALA A 107 12.99 4.25 -0.35
N VAL A 108 11.69 4.06 -0.12
CA VAL A 108 10.68 4.03 -1.21
C VAL A 108 10.18 5.43 -1.61
N GLY A 109 10.81 6.49 -1.09
CA GLY A 109 10.54 7.88 -1.41
C GLY A 109 9.39 8.51 -0.62
N ILE A 110 9.10 8.02 0.59
CA ILE A 110 8.14 8.65 1.51
C ILE A 110 8.91 9.47 2.53
N GLU A 111 8.76 10.78 2.45
CA GLU A 111 9.41 11.72 3.38
C GLU A 111 9.00 11.45 4.83
N VAL A 112 9.99 11.12 5.67
CA VAL A 112 9.81 10.90 7.11
C VAL A 112 10.19 12.18 7.86
N ALA A 113 9.21 12.82 8.50
CA ALA A 113 9.47 14.01 9.30
C ALA A 113 10.20 13.68 10.62
N GLN A 114 11.13 14.53 11.03
CA GLN A 114 11.86 14.35 12.30
C GLN A 114 10.92 14.37 13.52
N GLU A 115 9.85 15.16 13.47
CA GLU A 115 8.81 15.20 14.51
C GLU A 115 8.13 13.83 14.72
N ASP A 116 8.01 13.03 13.65
CA ASP A 116 7.40 11.71 13.69
C ASP A 116 8.34 10.69 14.32
N LEU A 117 9.65 10.78 14.04
CA LEU A 117 10.68 10.01 14.72
C LEU A 117 10.67 10.30 16.23
N ASP A 118 10.56 11.56 16.62
CA ASP A 118 10.53 11.97 18.03
C ASP A 118 9.24 11.52 18.73
N ALA A 119 8.10 11.52 18.01
CA ALA A 119 6.84 11.00 18.52
C ALA A 119 6.87 9.48 18.74
N VAL A 120 7.48 8.73 17.82
CA VAL A 120 7.68 7.28 17.96
C VAL A 120 8.60 6.99 19.14
N ARG A 121 9.70 7.74 19.29
CA ARG A 121 10.68 7.57 20.36
C ARG A 121 10.04 7.76 21.73
N ARG A 122 9.26 8.84 21.91
CA ARG A 122 8.53 9.11 23.16
C ARG A 122 7.57 7.98 23.52
N HIS A 123 6.79 7.51 22.55
CA HIS A 123 5.84 6.43 22.79
C HIS A 123 6.53 5.09 23.08
N ALA A 124 7.67 4.80 22.47
CA ALA A 124 8.44 3.59 22.76
C ALA A 124 8.97 3.60 24.21
N LEU A 125 9.41 4.77 24.69
CA LEU A 125 9.85 4.97 26.07
C LEU A 125 8.68 4.93 27.08
N ASP A 126 7.49 5.40 26.70
CA ASP A 126 6.30 5.33 27.56
C ASP A 126 5.84 3.89 27.84
N VAL A 127 6.11 2.94 26.93
CA VAL A 127 5.84 1.51 27.15
C VAL A 127 6.72 0.93 28.28
N GLU A 128 7.85 1.58 28.61
CA GLU A 128 8.77 1.15 29.66
C GLU A 128 8.37 1.65 31.05
N SER A 129 7.41 2.59 31.17
CA SER A 129 7.05 3.24 32.44
C SER A 129 5.78 2.62 33.05
N PRO A 130 5.86 1.85 34.15
CA PRO A 130 4.69 1.32 34.82
C PRO A 130 4.08 2.40 35.72
N ARG A 131 3.30 3.33 35.15
CA ARG A 131 2.40 4.18 35.94
C ARG A 131 0.93 3.82 35.68
N ALA A 132 0.50 2.88 36.52
CA ALA A 132 -0.75 2.81 37.28
C ALA A 132 -2.04 3.46 36.73
N VAL A 133 -3.08 2.61 36.77
CA VAL A 133 -4.52 2.89 36.96
C VAL A 133 -5.36 3.21 35.73
N GLY A 134 -6.17 2.22 35.34
CA GLY A 134 -7.52 2.44 34.84
C GLY A 134 -7.66 2.59 33.32
N SER A 135 -8.48 1.71 32.73
CA SER A 135 -9.04 1.77 31.38
C SER A 135 -8.16 1.26 30.22
N GLY A 136 -8.59 0.13 29.65
CA GLY A 136 -8.23 -0.32 28.30
C GLY A 136 -6.84 -0.95 28.14
N LYS A 137 -6.76 -2.11 27.47
CA LYS A 137 -5.49 -2.59 26.90
C LYS A 137 -5.01 -1.56 25.86
N SER A 138 -4.10 -0.67 26.24
CA SER A 138 -3.43 0.25 25.31
C SER A 138 -2.62 -0.59 24.32
N ARG A 139 -3.08 -0.66 23.07
CA ARG A 139 -2.40 -1.39 21.99
C ARG A 139 -1.04 -0.74 21.71
N SER A 140 -0.01 -1.55 21.51
CA SER A 140 1.32 -1.03 21.16
C SER A 140 1.31 -0.39 19.76
N LEU A 141 2.27 0.50 19.49
CA LEU A 141 2.39 1.11 18.15
C LEU A 141 2.54 0.05 17.06
N LEU A 142 3.35 -0.99 17.30
CA LEU A 142 3.50 -2.09 16.34
C LEU A 142 2.22 -2.89 16.14
N GLU A 143 1.40 -3.07 17.17
CA GLU A 143 0.09 -3.73 17.01
C GLU A 143 -0.83 -2.92 16.09
N VAL A 144 -0.86 -1.59 16.24
CA VAL A 144 -1.63 -0.74 15.35
C VAL A 144 -1.04 -0.71 13.94
N PHE A 145 0.28 -0.75 13.78
CA PHE A 145 0.92 -0.88 12.47
C PHE A 145 0.59 -2.20 11.80
N SER A 146 0.71 -3.32 12.52
CA SER A 146 0.41 -4.66 12.02
C SER A 146 -1.06 -4.81 11.65
N GLU A 147 -1.96 -4.28 12.49
CA GLU A 147 -3.39 -4.28 12.22
C GLU A 147 -3.75 -3.37 11.05
N GLU A 148 -3.13 -2.20 10.91
CA GLU A 148 -3.33 -1.33 9.75
C GLU A 148 -2.76 -1.96 8.48
N LEU A 149 -1.58 -2.59 8.50
CA LEU A 149 -1.02 -3.30 7.34
C LEU A 149 -1.98 -4.43 6.90
N ARG A 150 -2.47 -5.23 7.86
CA ARG A 150 -3.46 -6.29 7.63
C ARG A 150 -4.80 -5.71 7.13
N MET A 151 -5.21 -4.56 7.65
CA MET A 151 -6.40 -3.86 7.20
C MET A 151 -6.21 -3.30 5.80
N TYR A 152 -5.03 -2.81 5.43
CA TYR A 152 -4.73 -2.25 4.11
C TYR A 152 -4.55 -3.33 3.05
N GLU A 153 -4.00 -4.51 3.35
CA GLU A 153 -4.11 -5.69 2.48
C GLU A 153 -5.60 -5.99 2.17
N LYS A 154 -6.48 -5.84 3.18
CA LYS A 154 -7.94 -6.03 3.02
C LYS A 154 -8.68 -4.81 2.46
N ARG A 155 -8.12 -3.60 2.55
CA ARG A 155 -8.76 -2.30 2.28
C ARG A 155 -8.10 -1.49 1.17
N ALA A 156 -7.02 -1.93 0.53
CA ALA A 156 -6.56 -1.34 -0.73
C ALA A 156 -7.73 -1.32 -1.75
N ILE A 157 -8.60 -2.32 -1.66
CA ILE A 157 -9.88 -2.44 -2.39
C ILE A 157 -10.99 -1.48 -1.87
N LYS A 158 -10.90 -0.97 -0.63
CA LYS A 158 -11.96 -0.24 0.10
C LYS A 158 -11.64 1.24 0.38
N SER A 159 -10.38 1.67 0.35
CA SER A 159 -9.94 3.06 0.65
C SER A 159 -9.92 3.98 -0.58
N ALA A 160 -9.98 3.43 -1.80
CA ALA A 160 -10.25 4.19 -3.03
C ALA A 160 -11.68 4.80 -3.07
N ARG A 161 -12.49 4.56 -2.03
CA ARG A 161 -13.91 4.94 -1.94
C ARG A 161 -14.20 6.43 -1.70
N ARG A 162 -13.20 7.31 -1.49
CA ARG A 162 -13.48 8.69 -1.04
C ARG A 162 -12.83 9.81 -1.83
N SER A 163 -11.98 9.49 -2.79
CA SER A 163 -11.51 10.49 -3.73
C SER A 163 -11.11 9.74 -4.99
N PHE A 164 -11.82 10.02 -6.07
CA PHE A 164 -11.34 9.75 -7.42
C PHE A 164 -10.70 11.06 -7.91
N PRO A 165 -9.59 11.59 -7.35
CA PRO A 165 -8.88 12.63 -8.06
C PRO A 165 -8.05 11.94 -9.15
N THR A 166 -7.49 12.75 -10.03
CA THR A 166 -6.48 12.51 -11.07
C THR A 166 -5.37 11.46 -10.80
N HIS A 167 -5.29 10.88 -9.60
CA HIS A 167 -4.43 9.75 -9.23
C HIS A 167 -5.25 8.68 -8.50
N ASN A 168 -6.17 8.03 -9.20
CA ASN A 168 -6.82 6.84 -8.64
C ASN A 168 -5.82 5.68 -8.68
N PRO A 169 -5.33 5.16 -7.53
CA PRO A 169 -4.37 4.05 -7.52
C PRO A 169 -4.95 2.75 -8.08
N LEU A 170 -6.28 2.68 -8.27
CA LEU A 170 -6.97 1.57 -8.90
C LEU A 170 -7.17 1.74 -10.41
N LEU A 171 -6.88 2.92 -10.97
CA LEU A 171 -6.90 3.14 -12.41
C LEU A 171 -5.52 2.86 -12.98
N HIS A 172 -5.49 1.92 -13.93
CA HIS A 172 -4.29 1.44 -14.57
C HIS A 172 -4.44 1.60 -16.07
N ILE A 173 -3.57 2.38 -16.69
CA ILE A 173 -3.63 2.64 -18.13
C ILE A 173 -2.43 1.99 -18.79
N HIS A 174 -2.69 1.15 -19.79
CA HIS A 174 -1.65 0.38 -20.48
C HIS A 174 -0.60 1.32 -21.09
N PRO A 175 0.70 1.00 -20.98
CA PRO A 175 1.78 1.93 -21.33
C PRO A 175 1.79 2.36 -22.80
N ALA A 176 1.27 1.50 -23.69
CA ALA A 176 1.14 1.78 -25.12
C ALA A 176 0.15 2.92 -25.46
N LEU A 177 -0.67 3.37 -24.51
CA LEU A 177 -1.53 4.56 -24.69
C LEU A 177 -0.70 5.83 -24.56
N SER A 178 -0.90 6.76 -25.50
CA SER A 178 -0.23 8.06 -25.51
C SER A 178 -0.65 8.92 -24.30
N PRO A 179 0.14 9.92 -23.90
CA PRO A 179 -0.22 10.84 -22.82
C PRO A 179 -1.61 11.49 -23.00
N ASP A 180 -1.97 11.84 -24.23
CA ASP A 180 -3.28 12.42 -24.54
C ASP A 180 -4.41 11.40 -24.36
N GLN A 181 -4.19 10.15 -24.79
CA GLN A 181 -5.17 9.08 -24.60
C GLN A 181 -5.36 8.74 -23.11
N ARG A 182 -4.27 8.74 -22.33
CA ARG A 182 -4.32 8.56 -20.87
C ARG A 182 -5.20 9.63 -20.22
N LYS A 183 -4.95 10.90 -20.56
CA LYS A 183 -5.74 12.03 -20.05
C LYS A 183 -7.23 11.91 -20.41
N GLN A 184 -7.55 11.54 -21.65
CA GLN A 184 -8.93 11.35 -22.10
C GLN A 184 -9.65 10.21 -21.35
N VAL A 185 -8.94 9.14 -20.98
CA VAL A 185 -9.50 8.03 -20.19
C VAL A 185 -9.79 8.49 -18.76
N GLU A 186 -8.83 9.18 -18.14
CA GLU A 186 -8.98 9.71 -16.79
C GLU A 186 -10.17 10.67 -16.69
N GLU A 187 -10.27 11.62 -17.62
CA GLU A 187 -11.36 12.59 -17.68
C GLU A 187 -12.72 11.92 -17.89
N ARG A 188 -12.82 10.92 -18.77
CA ARG A 188 -14.07 10.17 -19.01
C ARG A 188 -14.51 9.37 -17.78
N LEU A 189 -13.61 8.56 -17.22
CA LEU A 189 -13.95 7.75 -16.04
C LEU A 189 -14.30 8.62 -14.84
N PHE A 190 -13.62 9.77 -14.69
CA PHE A 190 -13.95 10.76 -13.67
C PHE A 190 -15.33 11.39 -13.90
N ALA A 191 -15.66 11.78 -15.13
CA ALA A 191 -16.99 12.29 -15.46
C ALA A 191 -18.09 11.27 -15.15
N TRP A 192 -17.92 10.00 -15.57
CA TRP A 192 -18.87 8.93 -15.27
C TRP A 192 -19.00 8.67 -13.76
N SER A 193 -17.89 8.77 -13.02
CA SER A 193 -17.92 8.63 -11.56
C SER A 193 -18.75 9.69 -10.85
N LYS A 194 -18.79 10.92 -11.40
CA LYS A 194 -19.58 12.04 -10.88
C LYS A 194 -21.07 11.91 -11.22
N GLU A 195 -21.37 11.46 -12.43
CA GLU A 195 -22.74 11.30 -12.93
C GLU A 195 -23.50 10.16 -12.24
N ASP A 196 -22.82 9.08 -11.88
CA ASP A 196 -23.44 7.90 -11.24
C ASP A 196 -23.89 8.14 -9.77
N GLY A 197 -23.45 9.23 -9.14
CA GLY A 197 -23.76 9.55 -7.75
C GLY A 197 -23.48 8.40 -6.77
N ALA A 198 -24.24 8.35 -5.66
CA ALA A 198 -24.11 7.31 -4.63
C ALA A 198 -24.62 5.90 -5.05
N ARG A 199 -25.19 5.75 -6.26
CA ARG A 199 -25.95 4.55 -6.67
C ARG A 199 -25.14 3.49 -7.43
N SER A 200 -23.89 3.73 -7.82
CA SER A 200 -23.05 2.72 -8.48
C SER A 200 -21.61 2.61 -7.93
N SER A 201 -21.46 2.71 -6.61
CA SER A 201 -20.17 2.76 -5.90
C SER A 201 -19.32 1.47 -5.91
N ARG A 202 -19.67 0.44 -6.67
CA ARG A 202 -18.97 -0.86 -6.63
C ARG A 202 -17.88 -1.00 -7.70
N TRP A 203 -18.05 -0.44 -8.90
CA TRP A 203 -17.00 -0.50 -9.92
C TRP A 203 -15.79 0.37 -9.52
N GLN A 204 -16.04 1.47 -8.81
CA GLN A 204 -15.01 2.32 -8.20
C GLN A 204 -14.17 1.60 -7.13
N THR A 205 -14.57 0.39 -6.72
CA THR A 205 -13.81 -0.46 -5.78
C THR A 205 -13.06 -1.60 -6.46
N LYS A 206 -13.21 -1.75 -7.78
CA LYS A 206 -12.45 -2.72 -8.58
C LYS A 206 -11.30 -2.00 -9.27
N PRO A 207 -10.11 -2.63 -9.37
CA PRO A 207 -9.07 -2.14 -10.27
C PRO A 207 -9.61 -2.05 -11.69
N ILE A 208 -9.34 -0.97 -12.41
CA ILE A 208 -9.72 -0.78 -13.81
C ILE A 208 -8.44 -0.74 -14.62
N ILE A 209 -8.32 -1.65 -15.57
CA ILE A 209 -7.15 -1.75 -16.46
C ILE A 209 -7.61 -1.38 -17.87
N VAL A 210 -7.03 -0.32 -18.43
CA VAL A 210 -7.39 0.23 -19.73
C VAL A 210 -6.37 -0.19 -20.77
N PHE A 211 -6.82 -0.94 -21.77
CA PHE A 211 -6.00 -1.43 -22.87
C PHE A 211 -6.16 -0.57 -24.13
N PRO A 212 -5.17 -0.56 -25.05
CA PRO A 212 -5.28 0.18 -26.31
C PRO A 212 -6.42 -0.32 -27.19
N SER A 213 -6.65 -1.64 -27.20
CA SER A 213 -7.66 -2.28 -28.03
C SER A 213 -8.36 -3.44 -27.31
N ARG A 214 -9.49 -3.88 -27.88
CA ARG A 214 -10.24 -5.06 -27.41
C ARG A 214 -9.47 -6.36 -27.60
N ASP A 215 -8.61 -6.43 -28.62
CA ASP A 215 -7.82 -7.63 -28.90
C ASP A 215 -6.70 -7.83 -27.89
N ASP A 216 -6.21 -6.76 -27.27
CA ASP A 216 -5.22 -6.85 -26.20
C ASP A 216 -5.83 -7.39 -24.90
N ILE A 217 -7.12 -7.13 -24.66
CA ILE A 217 -7.86 -7.68 -23.52
C ILE A 217 -8.04 -9.19 -23.65
N ARG A 218 -8.29 -9.69 -24.87
CA ARG A 218 -8.51 -11.12 -25.13
C ARG A 218 -7.27 -11.98 -24.88
N LYS A 219 -6.09 -11.38 -24.87
CA LYS A 219 -4.82 -12.05 -24.57
C LYS A 219 -4.58 -12.22 -23.07
N GLU A 220 -5.32 -11.49 -22.25
CA GLU A 220 -5.26 -11.57 -20.79
C GLU A 220 -6.34 -12.53 -20.27
N ASP A 221 -5.98 -13.46 -19.39
CA ASP A 221 -6.90 -14.44 -18.83
C ASP A 221 -7.84 -13.79 -17.81
N ASP A 222 -8.99 -13.32 -18.29
CA ASP A 222 -10.02 -12.59 -17.52
C ASP A 222 -10.87 -13.51 -16.60
N SER A 223 -10.57 -14.81 -16.54
CA SER A 223 -11.40 -15.80 -15.84
C SER A 223 -11.28 -15.75 -14.31
N ALA A 224 -10.17 -15.23 -13.77
CA ALA A 224 -9.89 -15.16 -12.32
C ALA A 224 -9.71 -13.72 -11.78
N SER A 225 -9.71 -12.73 -12.66
CA SER A 225 -9.41 -11.33 -12.33
C SER A 225 -10.59 -10.64 -11.63
N LYS A 226 -10.34 -10.07 -10.45
CA LYS A 226 -11.29 -9.16 -9.77
C LYS A 226 -11.29 -7.74 -10.35
N SER A 227 -10.49 -7.51 -11.39
CA SER A 227 -10.31 -6.24 -12.08
C SER A 227 -11.27 -6.11 -13.25
N LEU A 228 -11.55 -4.88 -13.67
CA LEU A 228 -12.32 -4.54 -14.87
C LEU A 228 -11.34 -4.26 -16.01
N LEU A 229 -11.30 -5.13 -17.00
CA LEU A 229 -10.47 -4.92 -18.20
C LEU A 229 -11.33 -4.21 -19.24
N ILE A 230 -10.94 -3.00 -19.63
CA ILE A 230 -11.71 -2.17 -20.55
C ILE A 230 -10.82 -1.65 -21.69
N PRO A 231 -11.33 -1.53 -22.92
CA PRO A 231 -10.57 -0.92 -23.99
C PRO A 231 -10.64 0.61 -23.89
N PHE A 232 -9.66 1.29 -24.47
CA PHE A 232 -9.58 2.75 -24.50
C PHE A 232 -10.82 3.40 -25.12
N ASP A 233 -11.39 2.79 -26.16
CA ASP A 233 -12.53 3.28 -26.91
C ASP A 233 -13.89 2.92 -26.29
N ILE A 234 -13.90 2.35 -25.08
CA ILE A 234 -15.15 1.94 -24.43
C ILE A 234 -16.12 3.12 -24.27
N THR A 235 -17.38 2.89 -24.62
CA THR A 235 -18.47 3.84 -24.39
C THR A 235 -19.07 3.67 -23.00
N LYS A 236 -19.77 4.71 -22.51
CA LYS A 236 -20.40 4.65 -21.17
C LYS A 236 -21.40 3.50 -21.05
N SER A 237 -22.23 3.28 -22.08
CA SER A 237 -23.22 2.20 -22.10
C SER A 237 -22.57 0.81 -22.08
N GLU A 238 -21.48 0.61 -22.84
CA GLU A 238 -20.70 -0.63 -22.82
C GLU A 238 -20.05 -0.87 -21.46
N PHE A 239 -19.48 0.18 -20.85
CA PHE A 239 -18.89 0.11 -19.52
C PHE A 239 -19.92 -0.28 -18.45
N GLU A 240 -21.09 0.36 -18.46
CA GLU A 240 -22.18 0.02 -17.55
C GLU A 240 -22.68 -1.41 -17.74
N ALA A 241 -22.81 -1.88 -18.98
CA ALA A 241 -23.19 -3.25 -19.29
C ALA A 241 -22.15 -4.25 -18.77
N TYR A 242 -20.86 -3.99 -18.99
CA TYR A 242 -19.75 -4.84 -18.51
C TYR A 242 -19.68 -4.90 -16.98
N VAL A 243 -19.90 -3.77 -16.30
CA VAL A 243 -19.98 -3.72 -14.84
C VAL A 243 -21.17 -4.54 -14.31
N ARG A 244 -22.29 -4.56 -15.03
CA ARG A 244 -23.47 -5.37 -14.67
C ARG A 244 -23.24 -6.86 -14.86
N THR A 245 -22.51 -7.29 -15.90
CA THR A 245 -22.25 -8.72 -16.14
C THR A 245 -21.23 -9.30 -15.14
N LYS A 246 -20.24 -8.52 -14.71
CA LYS A 246 -19.28 -8.91 -13.64
C LYS A 246 -19.85 -8.72 -12.21
N ARG A 247 -21.18 -8.60 -12.08
CA ARG A 247 -21.90 -8.41 -10.80
C ARG A 247 -22.40 -9.73 -10.21
N ASP A 248 -22.59 -10.74 -11.05
CA ASP A 248 -22.97 -12.12 -10.72
C ASP A 248 -21.74 -13.02 -10.61
#